data_AF-A0A533U1F7-F1
#
_entry.id   AF-A0A533U1F7-F1
#
_cell.length_a   1.000
_cell.length_b   1.000
_cell.length_c   1.000
_cell.angle_alpha   90.00
_cell.angle_beta   90.00
_cell.angle_gamma   90.00
#
_symmetry.space_group_name_H-M   'P 1'
#
loop_
_entity.id
_entity.type
_entity.pdbx_description
1 polymer ?
#
loop_
_entity_poly.entity_id
_entity_poly.type
_entity_poly.pdbx_seq_one_letter_code
_entity_poly.pdbx_strand_id
1 'polypeptide(L)'
;MNVVNPEAIGVFGLVVTVWVFGLEQLGFGLDKETDHAKLGRNLGHIAFYFGGLAQIFTAACMYLFDVGLPPEIRIYLGTIFATYGLFWVVVAMHFYNPGDKKVYAHLFLGIFFITAIFSYKAILMGKIWPLATVLLLINLLTILLPFAWYKQNTLITKICGATNVAIGLCALPILFKALGV
;
A
#
# COMPACT_ATOMS: atom_id res chain seq x y z
N MET A 1 13.97 -25.90 -10.56
CA MET A 1 13.79 -25.16 -9.30
C MET A 1 12.37 -24.62 -9.29
N ASN A 2 11.63 -24.80 -8.18
CA ASN A 2 10.39 -24.05 -8.01
C ASN A 2 10.78 -22.57 -7.96
N VAL A 3 10.33 -21.79 -8.94
CA VAL A 3 10.61 -20.36 -9.00
C VAL A 3 9.88 -19.71 -7.83
N VAL A 4 10.64 -19.27 -6.83
CA VAL A 4 10.07 -18.48 -5.72
C VAL A 4 9.64 -17.15 -6.31
N ASN A 5 8.33 -16.87 -6.32
CA ASN A 5 7.80 -15.59 -6.76
C ASN A 5 7.59 -14.66 -5.55
N PRO A 6 8.51 -13.70 -5.28
CA PRO A 6 8.37 -12.82 -4.14
C PRO A 6 7.19 -11.85 -4.28
N GLU A 7 6.60 -11.65 -5.47
CA GLU A 7 5.38 -10.83 -5.61
C GLU A 7 4.24 -11.35 -4.73
N ALA A 8 4.18 -12.66 -4.49
CA ALA A 8 3.11 -13.26 -3.69
C ALA A 8 3.06 -12.65 -2.28
N ILE A 9 4.19 -12.55 -1.59
CA ILE A 9 4.24 -11.98 -0.23
C ILE A 9 4.07 -10.46 -0.24
N GLY A 10 4.63 -9.76 -1.24
CA GLY A 10 4.49 -8.31 -1.37
C GLY A 10 3.04 -7.88 -1.63
N VAL A 11 2.35 -8.53 -2.56
CA VAL A 11 0.95 -8.21 -2.88
C VAL A 11 0.02 -8.69 -1.77
N PHE A 12 0.30 -9.83 -1.12
CA PHE A 12 -0.42 -10.23 0.08
C PHE A 12 -0.31 -9.18 1.18
N GLY A 13 0.90 -8.67 1.43
CA GLY A 13 1.15 -7.60 2.38
C GLY A 13 0.38 -6.31 2.06
N LEU A 14 0.35 -5.92 0.78
CA LEU A 14 -0.48 -4.81 0.30
C LEU A 14 -1.96 -5.05 0.62
N VAL A 15 -2.53 -6.18 0.19
CA VAL A 15 -3.97 -6.51 0.33
C VAL A 15 -4.40 -6.48 1.79
N VAL A 16 -3.67 -7.17 2.67
CA VAL A 16 -3.99 -7.21 4.10
C VAL A 16 -3.97 -5.80 4.69
N THR A 17 -2.94 -5.02 4.38
CA THR A 17 -2.77 -3.69 4.97
C THR A 17 -3.86 -2.73 4.55
N VAL A 18 -4.13 -2.63 3.23
CA VAL A 18 -5.16 -1.70 2.73
C VAL A 18 -6.55 -2.12 3.17
N TRP A 19 -6.85 -3.42 3.29
CA TRP A 19 -8.16 -3.85 3.79
C TRP A 19 -8.36 -3.54 5.27
N VAL A 20 -7.37 -3.80 6.13
CA VAL A 20 -7.47 -3.47 7.55
C VAL A 20 -7.64 -1.96 7.74
N PHE A 21 -6.81 -1.14 7.09
CA PHE A 21 -6.94 0.31 7.16
C PHE A 21 -8.24 0.81 6.52
N GLY A 22 -8.69 0.18 5.44
CA GLY A 22 -9.91 0.53 4.73
C GLY A 22 -11.16 0.31 5.58
N LEU A 23 -11.27 -0.85 6.20
CA LEU A 23 -12.38 -1.20 7.10
C LEU A 23 -12.42 -0.30 8.34
N GLU A 24 -11.24 0.01 8.90
CA GLU A 24 -11.12 0.97 10.00
C GLU A 24 -11.61 2.36 9.59
N GLN A 25 -11.17 2.89 8.45
CA GLN A 25 -11.59 4.19 7.94
C GLN A 25 -13.08 4.27 7.58
N LEU A 26 -13.69 3.12 7.26
CA LEU A 26 -15.13 2.99 7.04
C LEU A 26 -15.91 2.86 8.36
N GLY A 27 -15.24 2.58 9.48
CA GLY A 27 -15.82 2.44 10.81
C GLY A 27 -16.45 1.08 11.08
N PHE A 28 -15.99 0.02 10.40
CA PHE A 28 -16.49 -1.33 10.64
C PHE A 28 -16.04 -1.83 12.02
N GLY A 29 -17.00 -2.21 12.86
CA GLY A 29 -16.72 -2.81 14.17
C GLY A 29 -16.25 -1.83 15.25
N LEU A 30 -16.32 -0.50 15.00
CA LEU A 30 -16.07 0.51 16.03
C LEU A 30 -17.32 0.70 16.91
N ASP A 31 -17.13 0.63 18.22
CA ASP A 31 -18.14 0.92 19.22
C ASP A 31 -17.68 2.03 20.19
N LYS A 32 -18.52 2.39 21.15
CA LYS A 32 -18.21 3.44 22.14
C LYS A 32 -17.14 3.02 23.16
N GLU A 33 -16.84 1.74 23.27
CA GLU A 33 -15.90 1.17 24.24
C GLU A 33 -14.53 0.89 23.60
N THR A 34 -14.39 1.16 22.30
CA THR A 34 -13.18 0.88 21.54
C THR A 34 -12.00 1.72 22.05
N ASP A 35 -10.97 1.02 22.52
CA ASP A 35 -9.71 1.63 22.96
C ASP A 35 -8.89 2.08 21.73
N HIS A 36 -9.07 3.34 21.35
CA HIS A 36 -8.40 3.94 20.19
C HIS A 36 -6.87 3.93 20.27
N ALA A 37 -6.28 3.87 21.47
CA ALA A 37 -4.84 3.81 21.64
C ALA A 37 -4.30 2.41 21.28
N LYS A 38 -4.97 1.35 21.75
CA LYS A 38 -4.64 -0.04 21.36
C LYS A 38 -4.90 -0.29 19.88
N LEU A 39 -6.01 0.22 19.37
CA LEU A 39 -6.35 0.15 17.96
C LEU A 39 -5.26 0.77 17.09
N GLY A 40 -4.83 2.00 17.41
CA GLY A 40 -3.73 2.67 16.72
C GLY A 40 -2.44 1.84 16.73
N ARG A 41 -2.09 1.25 17.88
CA ARG A 41 -0.90 0.38 17.98
C ARG A 41 -0.99 -0.86 17.08
N ASN A 42 -2.14 -1.51 17.04
CA ASN A 42 -2.37 -2.68 16.18
C ASN A 42 -2.35 -2.31 14.69
N LEU A 43 -2.92 -1.17 14.31
CA LEU A 43 -2.79 -0.62 12.95
C LEU A 43 -1.31 -0.37 12.59
N GLY A 44 -0.52 0.14 13.55
CA GLY A 44 0.93 0.27 13.42
C GLY A 44 1.63 -1.06 13.14
N HIS A 45 1.25 -2.14 13.85
CA HIS A 45 1.78 -3.48 13.61
C HIS A 45 1.44 -4.00 12.22
N ILE A 46 0.20 -3.82 11.76
CA ILE A 46 -0.22 -4.24 10.41
C ILE A 46 0.54 -3.47 9.34
N ALA A 47 0.63 -2.14 9.47
CA ALA A 47 1.42 -1.31 8.57
C ALA A 47 2.89 -1.73 8.54
N PHE A 48 3.50 -2.03 9.69
CA PHE A 48 4.91 -2.39 9.75
C PHE A 48 5.20 -3.75 9.10
N TYR A 49 4.49 -4.81 9.49
CA TYR A 49 4.81 -6.17 9.05
C TYR A 49 4.31 -6.47 7.64
N PHE A 50 3.03 -6.18 7.37
CA PHE A 50 2.41 -6.50 6.09
C PHE A 50 2.63 -5.39 5.07
N GLY A 51 2.40 -4.14 5.48
CA GLY A 51 2.55 -3.01 4.58
C GLY A 51 4.02 -2.76 4.23
N GLY A 52 4.87 -2.81 5.26
CA GLY A 52 6.27 -2.46 5.20
C GLY A 52 7.19 -3.63 4.85
N LEU A 53 7.43 -4.49 5.84
CA LEU A 53 8.46 -5.52 5.78
C LEU A 53 8.24 -6.51 4.62
N ALA A 54 7.01 -7.00 4.41
CA ALA A 54 6.71 -7.90 3.30
C ALA A 54 7.03 -7.29 1.92
N GLN A 55 6.75 -6.00 1.73
CA GLN A 55 7.03 -5.30 0.48
C GLN A 55 8.51 -4.95 0.33
N ILE A 56 9.19 -4.51 1.40
CA ILE A 56 10.64 -4.28 1.37
C ILE A 56 11.40 -5.57 1.07
N PHE A 57 11.00 -6.68 1.69
CA PHE A 57 11.55 -8.00 1.39
C PHE A 57 11.34 -8.38 -0.07
N THR A 58 10.13 -8.16 -0.60
CA THR A 58 9.82 -8.41 -2.02
C THR A 58 10.72 -7.58 -2.94
N ALA A 59 10.90 -6.29 -2.63
CA ALA A 59 11.78 -5.41 -3.39
C ALA A 59 13.24 -5.88 -3.34
N ALA A 60 13.74 -6.25 -2.16
CA ALA A 60 15.09 -6.81 -2.02
C ALA A 60 15.26 -8.05 -2.89
N CYS A 61 14.28 -8.96 -2.89
CA CYS A 61 14.32 -10.14 -3.75
C CYS A 61 14.33 -9.78 -5.24
N MET A 62 13.52 -8.81 -5.67
CA MET A 62 13.48 -8.32 -7.05
C MET A 62 14.82 -7.76 -7.52
N TYR A 63 15.53 -7.04 -6.64
CA TYR A 63 16.83 -6.46 -6.97
C TYR A 63 17.98 -7.46 -6.93
N LEU A 64 17.98 -8.36 -5.95
CA LEU A 64 19.15 -9.19 -5.64
C LEU A 64 19.14 -10.58 -6.29
N PHE A 65 17.96 -11.13 -6.61
CA PHE A 65 17.84 -12.49 -7.11
C PHE A 65 17.20 -12.56 -8.49
N ASP A 66 17.56 -13.57 -9.27
CA ASP A 66 16.83 -13.90 -10.48
C ASP A 66 15.50 -14.57 -10.11
N VAL A 67 14.41 -13.88 -10.41
CA VAL A 67 13.02 -14.30 -10.13
C VAL A 67 12.27 -14.66 -11.41
N GLY A 68 12.97 -14.90 -12.52
CA GLY A 68 12.36 -15.29 -13.79
C GLY A 68 11.64 -14.14 -14.51
N LEU A 69 12.04 -12.90 -14.22
CA LEU A 69 11.53 -11.68 -14.86
C LEU A 69 12.65 -10.93 -15.59
N PRO A 70 12.36 -10.24 -16.70
CA PRO A 70 13.34 -9.38 -17.36
C PRO A 70 13.88 -8.29 -16.41
N PRO A 71 15.17 -7.92 -16.50
CA PRO A 71 15.79 -6.95 -15.58
C PRO A 71 15.04 -5.63 -15.44
N GLU A 72 14.54 -5.08 -16.55
CA GLU A 72 13.79 -3.82 -16.56
C GLU A 72 12.45 -3.92 -15.82
N ILE A 73 11.79 -5.09 -15.89
CA ILE A 73 10.54 -5.35 -15.16
C ILE A 73 10.83 -5.53 -13.68
N ARG A 74 11.91 -6.24 -13.34
CA ARG A 74 12.35 -6.44 -11.95
C ARG A 74 12.67 -5.13 -11.26
N ILE A 75 13.41 -4.25 -11.91
CA ILE A 75 13.74 -2.93 -11.36
C ILE A 75 12.46 -2.13 -11.14
N TYR A 76 11.57 -2.12 -12.14
CA TYR A 76 10.31 -1.39 -12.06
C TYR A 76 9.40 -1.87 -10.91
N LEU A 77 9.13 -3.17 -10.83
CA LEU A 77 8.30 -3.75 -9.76
C LEU A 77 9.00 -3.68 -8.39
N GLY A 78 10.31 -3.92 -8.35
CA GLY A 78 11.12 -3.75 -7.14
C GLY A 78 11.04 -2.33 -6.58
N THR A 79 11.04 -1.32 -7.46
CA THR A 79 10.92 0.10 -7.05
C THR A 79 9.53 0.40 -6.51
N ILE A 80 8.48 -0.18 -7.12
CA ILE A 80 7.10 -0.08 -6.62
C ILE A 80 7.01 -0.64 -5.20
N PHE A 81 7.46 -1.88 -4.99
CA PHE A 81 7.41 -2.52 -3.67
C PHE A 81 8.28 -1.80 -2.64
N ALA A 82 9.47 -1.31 -3.02
CA ALA A 82 10.32 -0.54 -2.11
C ALA A 82 9.63 0.76 -1.68
N THR A 83 9.00 1.47 -2.62
CA THR A 83 8.29 2.73 -2.36
C THR A 83 7.17 2.52 -1.35
N TYR A 84 6.30 1.54 -1.59
CA TYR A 84 5.16 1.30 -0.70
C TYR A 84 5.56 0.62 0.61
N GLY A 85 6.57 -0.23 0.60
CA GLY A 85 7.15 -0.79 1.81
C GLY A 85 7.69 0.31 2.74
N LEU A 86 8.50 1.24 2.20
CA LEU A 86 9.01 2.37 2.99
C LEU A 86 7.88 3.31 3.43
N PHE A 87 6.91 3.59 2.57
CA PHE A 87 5.72 4.37 2.92
C PHE A 87 5.01 3.79 4.15
N TRP A 88 4.73 2.48 4.15
CA TRP A 88 4.03 1.83 5.26
C TRP A 88 4.87 1.74 6.53
N VAL A 89 6.19 1.57 6.42
CA VAL A 89 7.07 1.69 7.59
C VAL A 89 6.95 3.07 8.21
N VAL A 90 6.99 4.15 7.41
CA VAL A 90 6.84 5.52 7.94
C VAL A 90 5.46 5.73 8.56
N VAL A 91 4.39 5.23 7.93
CA VAL A 91 3.04 5.25 8.51
C VAL A 91 2.99 4.49 9.83
N ALA A 92 3.64 3.32 9.94
CA ALA A 92 3.70 2.57 11.18
C ALA A 92 4.41 3.36 12.30
N MET A 93 5.51 4.04 11.97
CA MET A 93 6.23 4.88 12.94
C MET A 93 5.35 6.00 13.50
N HIS A 94 4.40 6.53 12.73
CA HIS A 94 3.41 7.49 13.25
C HIS A 94 2.58 6.91 14.40
N PHE A 95 2.15 5.65 14.27
CA PHE A 95 1.33 4.99 15.30
C PHE A 95 2.13 4.62 16.56
N TYR A 96 3.44 4.42 16.43
CA TYR A 96 4.31 4.14 17.58
C TYR A 96 4.83 5.40 18.26
N ASN A 97 5.23 6.40 17.48
CA ASN A 97 5.79 7.67 17.95
C ASN A 97 5.31 8.81 17.04
N PRO A 98 4.14 9.41 17.34
CA PRO A 98 3.52 10.38 16.46
C PRO A 98 4.32 11.68 16.40
N GLY A 99 5.01 11.88 15.26
CA GLY A 99 5.59 13.17 14.88
C GLY A 99 4.57 14.15 14.29
N ASP A 100 5.04 15.28 13.75
CA ASP A 100 4.17 16.30 13.15
C ASP A 100 3.38 15.73 11.96
N LYS A 101 2.04 15.77 12.05
CA LYS A 101 1.08 15.35 11.02
C LYS A 101 1.35 16.02 9.67
N LYS A 102 1.95 17.21 9.67
CA LYS A 102 2.31 17.94 8.47
C LYS A 102 3.28 17.18 7.59
N VAL A 103 4.31 16.56 8.16
CA VAL A 103 5.32 15.84 7.39
C VAL A 103 4.70 14.63 6.69
N TYR A 104 3.78 13.93 7.37
CA TYR A 104 3.06 12.79 6.78
C TYR A 104 2.15 13.21 5.61
N ALA A 105 1.48 14.36 5.70
CA ALA A 105 0.71 14.87 4.57
C ALA A 105 1.57 15.24 3.35
N HIS A 106 2.77 15.79 3.57
CA HIS A 106 3.72 16.03 2.47
C HIS A 106 4.24 14.71 1.89
N LEU A 107 4.51 13.72 2.73
CA LEU A 107 4.86 12.37 2.29
C LEU A 107 3.77 11.81 1.37
N PHE A 108 2.49 11.94 1.74
CA PHE A 108 1.38 11.45 0.90
C PHE A 108 1.37 12.12 -0.47
N LEU A 109 1.58 13.43 -0.55
CA LEU A 109 1.71 14.14 -1.83
C LEU A 109 2.96 13.71 -2.61
N GLY A 110 4.09 13.47 -1.94
CA GLY A 110 5.28 12.93 -2.58
C GLY A 110 5.01 11.55 -3.21
N ILE A 111 4.34 10.66 -2.46
CA ILE A 111 3.95 9.33 -2.95
C ILE A 111 2.96 9.42 -4.10
N PHE A 112 2.04 10.40 -4.09
CA PHE A 112 1.15 10.65 -5.23
C PHE A 112 1.94 10.92 -6.52
N PHE A 113 2.91 11.84 -6.50
CA PHE A 113 3.70 12.12 -7.71
C PHE A 113 4.51 10.92 -8.18
N ILE A 114 5.14 10.19 -7.27
CA ILE A 114 5.90 8.97 -7.60
C ILE A 114 4.96 7.89 -8.17
N THR A 115 3.79 7.70 -7.56
CA THR A 115 2.79 6.72 -8.02
C THR A 115 2.19 7.11 -9.38
N ALA A 116 2.08 8.40 -9.70
CA ALA A 116 1.68 8.85 -11.03
C ALA A 116 2.69 8.43 -12.11
N ILE A 117 4.00 8.51 -11.82
CA ILE A 117 5.06 8.04 -12.72
C ILE A 117 4.93 6.52 -12.94
N PHE A 118 4.73 5.74 -11.87
CA PHE A 118 4.51 4.30 -11.99
C PHE A 118 3.24 4.01 -12.80
N SER A 119 2.12 4.66 -12.51
CA SER A 119 0.87 4.49 -13.24
C SER A 119 1.06 4.74 -14.74
N TYR A 120 1.72 5.85 -15.10
CA TYR A 120 2.04 6.18 -16.48
C TYR A 120 2.89 5.09 -17.14
N LYS A 121 3.96 4.63 -16.48
CA LYS A 121 4.82 3.55 -17.01
C LYS A 121 4.06 2.24 -17.19
N ALA A 122 3.19 1.86 -16.24
CA ALA A 122 2.36 0.67 -16.36
C ALA A 122 1.42 0.73 -17.58
N ILE A 123 0.81 1.89 -17.84
CA ILE A 123 -0.05 2.12 -19.01
C ILE A 123 0.75 1.99 -20.30
N LEU A 124 1.93 2.61 -20.40
CA LEU A 124 2.80 2.49 -21.57
C LEU A 124 3.23 1.04 -21.84
N MET A 125 3.33 0.22 -20.80
CA MET A 125 3.66 -1.20 -20.91
C MET A 125 2.44 -2.08 -21.22
N GLY A 126 1.26 -1.50 -21.46
CA GLY A 126 0.00 -2.21 -21.67
C GLY A 126 -0.53 -2.93 -20.43
N LYS A 127 0.04 -2.68 -19.24
CA LYS A 127 -0.35 -3.31 -17.97
C LYS A 127 -1.46 -2.53 -17.28
N ILE A 128 -2.53 -2.21 -18.03
CA ILE A 128 -3.65 -1.40 -17.54
C ILE A 128 -4.35 -2.13 -16.38
N TRP A 129 -4.78 -3.36 -16.63
CA TRP A 129 -5.35 -4.25 -15.61
C TRP A 129 -4.36 -5.38 -15.27
N PRO A 130 -4.10 -5.66 -13.97
CA PRO A 130 -4.60 -4.96 -12.78
C PRO A 130 -3.67 -3.85 -12.30
N LEU A 131 -2.40 -3.85 -12.75
CA LEU A 131 -1.33 -3.05 -12.16
C LEU A 131 -1.59 -1.54 -12.23
N ALA A 132 -1.85 -0.98 -13.41
CA ALA A 132 -2.09 0.45 -13.52
C ALA A 132 -3.36 0.86 -12.76
N THR A 133 -4.42 0.04 -12.77
CA THR A 133 -5.62 0.29 -11.98
C THR A 133 -5.32 0.41 -10.49
N VAL A 134 -4.55 -0.53 -9.93
CA VAL A 134 -4.13 -0.48 -8.52
C VAL A 134 -3.33 0.80 -8.23
N LEU A 135 -2.36 1.14 -9.09
CA LEU A 135 -1.55 2.35 -8.91
C LEU A 135 -2.39 3.63 -9.02
N LEU A 136 -3.37 3.69 -9.93
CA LEU A 136 -4.28 4.84 -10.06
C LEU A 136 -5.19 4.99 -8.84
N LEU A 137 -5.64 3.89 -8.23
CA LEU A 137 -6.39 3.92 -6.98
C LEU A 137 -5.50 4.37 -5.81
N ILE A 138 -4.24 3.97 -5.76
CA ILE A 138 -3.27 4.48 -4.78
C ILE A 138 -3.03 5.98 -5.00
N ASN A 139 -2.97 6.46 -6.24
CA ASN A 139 -2.94 7.89 -6.54
C ASN A 139 -4.16 8.62 -5.96
N LEU A 140 -5.37 8.10 -6.20
CA LEU A 140 -6.59 8.67 -5.63
C LEU A 140 -6.52 8.69 -4.09
N LEU A 141 -6.06 7.61 -3.46
CA LEU A 141 -5.91 7.56 -2.01
C LEU A 141 -4.92 8.63 -1.52
N THR A 142 -3.73 8.70 -2.12
CA THR A 142 -2.62 9.54 -1.66
C THR A 142 -2.84 11.03 -1.88
N ILE A 143 -3.66 11.44 -2.85
CA ILE A 143 -4.10 12.84 -3.00
C ILE A 143 -5.19 13.22 -1.98
N LEU A 144 -6.00 12.25 -1.53
CA LEU A 144 -7.07 12.49 -0.55
C LEU A 144 -6.58 12.45 0.91
N LEU A 145 -5.60 11.59 1.20
CA LEU A 145 -5.06 11.39 2.54
C LEU A 145 -4.63 12.68 3.26
N PRO A 146 -3.95 13.66 2.63
CA PRO A 146 -3.64 14.94 3.29
C PRO A 146 -4.86 15.60 3.92
N PHE A 147 -6.00 15.59 3.22
CA PHE A 147 -7.22 16.21 3.70
C PHE A 147 -7.85 15.42 4.84
N ALA A 148 -7.87 14.09 4.75
CA ALA A 148 -8.33 13.22 5.83
C ALA A 148 -7.44 13.29 7.09
N TRP A 149 -6.14 13.52 6.89
CA TRP A 149 -5.13 13.50 7.96
C TRP A 149 -5.10 14.80 8.76
N TYR A 150 -5.26 15.94 8.08
CA TYR A 150 -5.25 17.27 8.71
C TYR A 150 -6.60 17.72 9.24
N LYS A 151 -7.63 17.61 8.40
CA LYS A 151 -8.98 18.03 8.76
C LYS A 151 -9.75 16.75 9.00
N GLN A 152 -10.32 16.59 10.19
CA GLN A 152 -11.19 15.45 10.51
C GLN A 152 -12.47 15.52 9.67
N ASN A 153 -12.36 15.29 8.37
CA ASN A 153 -13.45 15.24 7.43
C ASN A 153 -13.87 13.79 7.30
N THR A 154 -14.97 13.45 7.98
CA THR A 154 -15.53 12.10 8.02
C THR A 154 -15.86 11.57 6.63
N LEU A 155 -16.35 12.42 5.72
CA LEU A 155 -16.67 12.00 4.35
C LEU A 155 -15.40 11.60 3.59
N ILE A 156 -14.36 12.44 3.61
CA ILE A 156 -13.08 12.14 2.94
C ILE A 156 -12.44 10.90 3.56
N THR A 157 -12.52 10.74 4.88
CA THR A 157 -12.01 9.55 5.57
C THR A 157 -12.70 8.28 5.07
N LYS A 158 -14.03 8.28 4.93
CA LYS A 158 -14.77 7.16 4.36
C LYS A 158 -14.44 6.89 2.89
N ILE A 159 -14.20 7.94 2.09
CA ILE A 159 -13.75 7.77 0.70
C ILE A 159 -12.36 7.12 0.66
N CYS A 160 -11.44 7.53 1.53
CA CYS A 160 -10.13 6.87 1.67
C CYS A 160 -10.30 5.39 2.05
N GLY A 161 -11.21 5.09 2.98
CA GLY A 161 -11.52 3.72 3.39
C GLY A 161 -12.06 2.85 2.26
N ALA A 162 -13.04 3.36 1.51
CA ALA A 162 -13.56 2.68 0.32
C ALA A 162 -12.49 2.49 -0.77
N THR A 163 -11.63 3.48 -0.97
CA THR A 163 -10.51 3.41 -1.93
C THR A 163 -9.51 2.33 -1.53
N ASN A 164 -9.17 2.24 -0.24
CA ASN A 164 -8.33 1.20 0.33
C ASN A 164 -8.91 -0.22 0.08
N VAL A 165 -10.21 -0.41 0.30
CA VAL A 165 -10.89 -1.69 -0.01
C VAL A 165 -10.81 -2.00 -1.50
N ALA A 166 -11.06 -1.02 -2.37
CA ALA A 166 -10.98 -1.17 -3.82
C ALA A 166 -9.56 -1.52 -4.29
N ILE A 167 -8.51 -0.93 -3.70
CA ILE A 167 -7.11 -1.27 -3.99
C ILE A 167 -6.87 -2.76 -3.76
N GLY A 168 -7.26 -3.28 -2.59
CA GLY A 168 -7.06 -4.70 -2.27
C GLY A 168 -7.85 -5.63 -3.20
N LEU A 169 -9.09 -5.28 -3.56
CA LEU A 169 -9.88 -6.04 -4.53
C LEU A 169 -9.24 -6.07 -5.93
N CYS A 170 -8.80 -4.91 -6.43
CA CYS A 170 -8.13 -4.81 -7.73
C CYS A 170 -6.73 -5.44 -7.74
N ALA A 171 -6.11 -5.64 -6.58
CA ALA A 171 -4.82 -6.34 -6.45
C ALA A 171 -4.96 -7.87 -6.47
N LEU A 172 -6.15 -8.42 -6.22
CA LEU A 172 -6.37 -9.87 -6.17
C LEU A 172 -5.89 -10.63 -7.43
N PRO A 173 -6.12 -10.16 -8.67
CA PRO A 173 -5.62 -10.90 -9.84
C PRO A 173 -4.08 -10.92 -9.92
N ILE A 174 -3.40 -9.91 -9.35
CA ILE A 174 -1.93 -9.92 -9.23
C ILE A 174 -1.52 -10.98 -8.20
N LEU A 175 -2.21 -11.03 -7.07
CA LEU A 175 -1.95 -12.00 -6.00
C LEU A 175 -2.20 -13.44 -6.47
N PHE A 176 -3.34 -13.73 -7.09
CA PHE A 176 -3.69 -15.07 -7.57
C PHE A 176 -2.68 -15.57 -8.60
N LYS A 177 -2.32 -14.73 -9.57
CA LYS A 177 -1.25 -15.03 -10.52
C LYS A 177 0.07 -15.33 -9.80
N ALA A 178 0.43 -14.56 -8.79
CA ALA A 178 1.67 -14.78 -8.05
C ALA A 178 1.66 -16.08 -7.21
N LEU A 179 0.49 -16.52 -6.77
CA LEU A 179 0.26 -17.79 -6.07
C LEU A 179 0.12 -18.99 -7.01
N GLY A 180 0.00 -18.77 -8.32
CA GLY A 180 -0.21 -19.83 -9.31
C GLY A 180 -1.65 -20.36 -9.36
N VAL A 181 -2.63 -19.52 -8.99
CA VAL A 181 -4.07 -19.81 -9.00
C VAL A 181 -4.78 -19.01 -10.09
#